data_AF-A0A8S3ISS1-F1
#
_entry.id   AF-A0A8S3ISS1-F1
#
_cell.length_a   1.000
_cell.length_b   1.000
_cell.length_c   1.000
_cell.angle_alpha   90.00
_cell.angle_beta   90.00
_cell.angle_gamma   90.00
#
_symmetry.space_group_name_H-M   'P 1'
#
loop_
_entity.id
_entity.type
_entity.pdbx_description
1 polymer ?
#
loop_
_entity_poly.entity_id
_entity_poly.type
_entity_poly.pdbx_seq_one_letter_code
_entity_poly.pdbx_strand_id
1 'polypeptide(L)'
;MAVSLNLCFSLVLLLVYRASAAPISPGNADSLCSFAQLVAPGQDSLVYKYKTEVKLSVVNGQFDLKNEISANVHIKNLGNCNYALQLQNVVIMETQDEDESTVSTPAKQELENLVVRFRWADGFVVAVEADASANIDHVNFVKGIISALQVYSPVPTDGENILREEDVLGVCTTRYKYSQKDGVTKITKNKDLSTCS
;
A
#
# COMPACT_ATOMS: atom_id res chain seq x y z
N MET A 1 -2.98 -19.64 27.44
CA MET A 1 -4.10 -18.78 27.02
C MET A 1 -3.87 -18.48 25.55
N ALA A 2 -4.67 -19.07 24.66
CA ALA A 2 -4.53 -18.85 23.22
C ALA A 2 -5.08 -17.45 22.89
N VAL A 3 -4.19 -16.51 22.57
CA VAL A 3 -4.58 -15.23 21.98
C VAL A 3 -4.99 -15.54 20.56
N SER A 4 -6.29 -15.46 20.28
CA SER A 4 -6.85 -15.87 19.00
C SER A 4 -6.38 -14.97 17.85
N LEU A 5 -6.22 -15.56 16.67
CA LEU A 5 -6.01 -14.97 15.33
C LEU A 5 -6.67 -13.58 15.11
N ASN A 6 -7.84 -13.35 15.71
CA ASN A 6 -8.58 -12.10 15.61
C ASN A 6 -7.87 -10.89 16.23
N LEU A 7 -7.04 -11.06 17.26
CA LEU A 7 -6.43 -9.91 17.96
C LEU A 7 -5.27 -9.29 17.18
N CYS A 8 -4.43 -10.09 16.50
CA CYS A 8 -3.25 -9.58 15.80
C CYS A 8 -3.60 -8.96 14.43
N PHE A 9 -4.52 -9.55 13.68
CA PHE A 9 -5.08 -8.92 12.47
C PHE A 9 -5.75 -7.60 12.85
N SER A 10 -6.55 -7.60 13.93
CA SER A 10 -7.18 -6.37 14.44
C SER A 10 -6.19 -5.32 14.92
N LEU A 11 -4.99 -5.66 15.41
CA LEU A 11 -4.04 -4.66 15.91
C LEU A 11 -3.32 -3.90 14.79
N VAL A 12 -2.98 -4.59 13.69
CA VAL A 12 -2.48 -3.95 12.46
C VAL A 12 -3.57 -3.08 11.84
N LEU A 13 -4.82 -3.54 11.91
CA LEU A 13 -5.99 -2.79 11.45
C LEU A 13 -6.42 -1.65 12.39
N LEU A 14 -6.17 -1.72 13.70
CA LEU A 14 -6.54 -0.69 14.67
C LEU A 14 -5.76 0.62 14.45
N LEU A 15 -4.56 0.55 13.88
CA LEU A 15 -3.81 1.74 13.44
C LEU A 15 -4.35 2.34 12.13
N VAL A 16 -5.14 1.58 11.35
CA VAL A 16 -5.80 2.03 10.10
C VAL A 16 -7.28 2.41 10.34
N TYR A 17 -7.83 2.07 11.51
CA TYR A 17 -9.27 2.10 11.83
C TYR A 17 -9.91 3.49 11.98
N ARG A 18 -9.23 4.58 11.60
CA ARG A 18 -9.83 5.92 11.57
C ARG A 18 -10.08 6.49 10.19
N ALA A 19 -9.58 5.88 9.13
CA ALA A 19 -10.05 6.21 7.79
C ALA A 19 -11.31 5.37 7.54
N SER A 20 -12.50 5.97 7.73
CA SER A 20 -13.71 5.41 7.14
C SER A 20 -13.38 5.10 5.68
N ALA A 21 -13.73 3.89 5.21
CA ALA A 21 -13.67 3.54 3.79
C ALA A 21 -14.68 4.41 3.03
N ALA A 22 -14.42 5.70 2.95
CA ALA A 22 -15.10 6.59 2.05
C ALA A 22 -14.63 6.20 0.65
N PRO A 23 -15.55 6.02 -0.31
CA PRO A 23 -15.14 6.01 -1.70
C PRO A 23 -14.38 7.32 -1.94
N ILE A 24 -13.14 7.22 -2.43
CA ILE A 24 -12.46 8.38 -3.01
C ILE A 24 -13.37 8.77 -4.19
N SER A 25 -14.18 9.80 -3.98
CA SER A 25 -15.30 10.12 -4.86
C SER A 25 -14.77 10.38 -6.27
N PRO A 26 -15.36 9.78 -7.32
CA PRO A 26 -15.02 10.13 -8.68
C PRO A 26 -15.61 11.51 -8.96
N GLY A 27 -14.86 12.57 -8.62
CA GLY A 27 -15.10 13.87 -9.21
C GLY A 27 -15.03 13.69 -10.72
N ASN A 28 -16.13 14.02 -11.41
CA ASN A 28 -16.25 13.99 -12.88
C ASN A 28 -15.03 14.65 -13.53
N ALA A 29 -14.05 13.82 -13.86
CA ALA A 29 -12.85 14.22 -14.55
C ALA A 29 -12.58 13.14 -15.59
N ASP A 30 -13.20 13.34 -16.75
CA ASP A 30 -12.63 12.98 -18.07
C ASP A 30 -11.31 13.76 -18.29
N SER A 31 -10.47 13.88 -17.26
CA SER A 31 -9.16 14.50 -17.32
C SER A 31 -8.23 13.53 -18.02
N LEU A 32 -7.76 13.98 -19.17
CA LEU A 32 -6.60 13.48 -19.89
C LEU A 32 -5.57 12.94 -18.90
N CYS A 33 -5.22 11.67 -19.04
CA CYS A 33 -4.02 11.13 -18.43
C CYS A 33 -2.83 12.02 -18.78
N SER A 34 -2.15 12.52 -17.76
CA SER A 34 -0.95 13.31 -17.96
C SER A 34 0.22 12.46 -18.46
N PHE A 35 1.36 13.12 -18.68
CA PHE A 35 2.60 12.56 -19.21
C PHE A 35 3.21 11.44 -18.37
N ALA A 36 2.93 11.37 -17.06
CA ALA A 36 3.50 10.34 -16.20
C ALA A 36 2.64 9.07 -16.27
N GLN A 37 3.29 7.93 -16.51
CA GLN A 37 2.65 6.61 -16.48
C GLN A 37 3.35 5.77 -15.41
N LEU A 38 2.58 5.02 -14.63
CA LEU A 38 3.11 4.09 -13.63
C LEU A 38 3.88 2.92 -14.28
N VAL A 39 3.45 2.54 -15.48
CA VAL A 39 4.07 1.50 -16.31
C VAL A 39 4.69 2.20 -17.52
N ALA A 40 5.89 1.79 -17.93
CA ALA A 40 6.61 2.47 -19.00
C ALA A 40 5.84 2.39 -20.34
N PRO A 41 5.97 3.39 -21.24
CA PRO A 41 5.36 3.34 -22.55
C PRO A 41 5.71 2.05 -23.31
N GLY A 42 4.69 1.35 -23.82
CA GLY A 42 4.86 0.08 -24.52
C GLY A 42 4.93 -1.16 -23.61
N GLN A 43 4.80 -1.00 -22.29
CA GLN A 43 4.63 -2.12 -21.35
C GLN A 43 3.16 -2.26 -20.92
N ASP A 44 2.69 -3.50 -20.89
CA ASP A 44 1.33 -3.84 -20.44
C ASP A 44 1.27 -4.14 -18.94
N SER A 45 2.43 -4.38 -18.30
CA SER A 45 2.49 -4.71 -16.89
C SER A 45 3.83 -4.36 -16.24
N LEU A 46 3.78 -4.24 -14.91
CA LEU A 46 4.91 -4.07 -14.01
C LEU A 46 4.83 -5.16 -12.93
N VAL A 47 5.96 -5.82 -12.65
CA VAL A 47 6.06 -6.82 -11.58
C VAL A 47 7.19 -6.44 -10.65
N TYR A 48 6.93 -6.40 -9.34
CA TYR A 48 7.95 -6.18 -8.32
C TYR A 48 7.72 -7.06 -7.09
N LYS A 49 8.80 -7.29 -6.32
CA LYS A 49 8.73 -8.00 -5.05
C LYS A 49 8.32 -7.03 -3.95
N TYR A 50 7.37 -7.45 -3.14
CA TYR A 50 6.90 -6.72 -1.97
C TYR A 50 7.17 -7.53 -0.71
N LYS A 51 7.56 -6.84 0.36
CA LYS A 51 7.72 -7.40 1.69
C LYS A 51 7.32 -6.34 2.71
N THR A 52 6.53 -6.75 3.70
CA THR A 52 6.20 -5.94 4.87
C THR A 52 6.38 -6.76 6.13
N GLU A 53 6.73 -6.09 7.21
CA GLU A 53 6.96 -6.68 8.51
C GLU A 53 6.31 -5.80 9.57
N VAL A 54 5.51 -6.40 10.44
CA VAL A 54 5.00 -5.76 11.65
C VAL A 54 5.61 -6.47 12.85
N LYS A 55 6.20 -5.68 13.75
CA LYS A 55 6.73 -6.15 15.02
C LYS A 55 5.98 -5.49 16.16
N LEU A 56 5.53 -6.30 17.09
CA LEU A 56 4.95 -5.87 18.36
C LEU A 56 5.88 -6.34 19.46
N SER A 57 6.55 -5.38 20.09
CA SER A 57 7.44 -5.61 21.22
C SER A 57 6.85 -4.94 22.45
N VAL A 58 6.68 -5.71 23.52
CA VAL A 58 6.29 -5.15 24.82
C VAL A 58 7.55 -4.71 25.56
N VAL A 59 7.57 -3.46 26.03
CA VAL A 59 8.65 -2.93 26.88
C VAL A 59 8.84 -3.88 28.06
N ASN A 60 10.05 -4.45 28.18
CA ASN A 60 10.49 -5.55 29.07
C ASN A 60 10.63 -6.95 28.43
N GLY A 61 10.53 -7.06 27.10
CA GLY A 61 11.23 -8.11 26.33
C GLY A 61 10.73 -9.54 26.50
N GLN A 62 9.51 -9.76 27.00
CA GLN A 62 8.94 -11.10 27.15
C GLN A 62 8.11 -11.58 25.96
N PHE A 63 7.76 -10.70 25.03
CA PHE A 63 6.96 -11.05 23.86
C PHE A 63 7.38 -10.19 22.68
N ASP A 64 7.91 -10.86 21.65
CA ASP A 64 8.11 -10.31 20.31
C ASP A 64 7.21 -11.07 19.36
N LEU A 65 6.10 -10.44 18.98
CA LEU A 65 5.24 -10.94 17.91
C LEU A 65 5.69 -10.29 16.61
N LYS A 66 6.07 -11.11 15.64
CA LYS A 66 6.45 -10.65 14.31
C LYS A 66 5.51 -11.28 13.28
N ASN A 67 4.92 -10.45 12.44
CA ASN A 67 4.18 -10.88 11.26
C ASN A 67 4.88 -10.34 10.02
N GLU A 68 5.14 -11.22 9.06
CA GLU A 68 5.77 -10.87 7.80
C GLU A 68 4.92 -11.36 6.64
N ILE A 69 4.69 -10.49 5.66
CA ILE A 69 4.02 -10.84 4.41
C ILE A 69 4.94 -10.48 3.26
N SER A 70 5.17 -11.44 2.37
CA SER A 70 5.89 -11.22 1.12
C SER A 70 5.09 -11.73 -0.08
N ALA A 71 5.23 -11.07 -1.21
CA ALA A 71 4.51 -11.40 -2.44
C ALA A 71 5.20 -10.81 -3.67
N ASN A 72 4.85 -11.33 -4.84
CA ASN A 72 5.03 -10.63 -6.11
C ASN A 72 3.79 -9.77 -6.36
N VAL A 73 3.99 -8.47 -6.60
CA VAL A 73 2.92 -7.55 -6.98
C VAL A 73 2.90 -7.43 -8.49
N HIS A 74 1.77 -7.75 -9.09
CA HIS A 74 1.54 -7.64 -10.53
C HIS A 74 0.58 -6.48 -10.78
N ILE A 75 1.07 -5.45 -11.46
CA ILE A 75 0.28 -4.31 -11.88
C ILE A 75 0.08 -4.40 -13.39
N LYS A 76 -1.16 -4.51 -13.83
CA LYS A 76 -1.55 -4.52 -15.24
C LYS A 76 -2.08 -3.14 -15.64
N ASN A 77 -1.59 -2.61 -16.76
CA ASN A 77 -2.15 -1.42 -17.38
C ASN A 77 -3.45 -1.79 -18.12
N LEU A 78 -4.54 -1.10 -17.80
CA LEU A 78 -5.85 -1.27 -18.45
C LEU A 78 -6.17 -0.14 -19.44
N GLY A 79 -5.24 0.81 -19.61
CA GLY A 79 -5.42 2.01 -20.42
C GLY A 79 -6.08 3.15 -19.63
N ASN A 80 -5.95 4.38 -20.15
CA ASN A 80 -6.56 5.58 -19.58
C ASN A 80 -6.29 5.75 -18.06
N CYS A 81 -5.04 5.52 -17.63
CA CYS A 81 -4.63 5.62 -16.22
C CYS A 81 -5.28 4.61 -15.27
N ASN A 82 -5.97 3.61 -15.82
CA ASN A 82 -6.55 2.54 -15.03
C ASN A 82 -5.57 1.38 -14.94
N TYR A 83 -5.44 0.83 -13.75
CA TYR A 83 -4.55 -0.27 -13.45
C TYR A 83 -5.29 -1.33 -12.64
N ALA A 84 -4.82 -2.57 -12.70
CA ALA A 84 -5.23 -3.64 -11.81
C ALA A 84 -4.01 -4.18 -11.07
N LEU A 85 -4.10 -4.26 -9.75
CA LEU A 85 -3.11 -4.90 -8.89
C LEU A 85 -3.62 -6.28 -8.47
N GLN A 86 -2.77 -7.29 -8.63
CA GLN A 86 -2.98 -8.64 -8.11
C GLN A 86 -1.69 -9.13 -7.43
N LEU A 87 -1.85 -9.88 -6.33
CA LEU A 87 -0.72 -10.51 -5.64
C LEU A 87 -0.53 -11.94 -6.13
N GLN A 88 0.72 -12.38 -6.19
CA GLN A 88 1.10 -13.76 -6.52
C GLN A 88 2.20 -14.23 -5.57
N ASN A 89 2.26 -15.55 -5.34
CA ASN A 89 3.26 -16.17 -4.47
C ASN A 89 3.28 -15.53 -3.07
N VAL A 90 2.10 -15.34 -2.50
CA VAL A 90 1.94 -14.76 -1.17
C VAL A 90 2.47 -15.75 -0.13
N VAL A 91 3.36 -15.25 0.73
CA VAL A 91 3.90 -15.98 1.89
C VAL A 91 3.61 -15.15 3.12
N ILE A 92 2.92 -15.76 4.09
CA ILE A 92 2.57 -15.17 5.38
C ILE A 92 3.32 -15.97 6.45
N MET A 93 4.13 -15.27 7.22
CA MET A 93 4.95 -15.83 8.28
C MET A 93 4.60 -15.16 9.60
N GLU A 94 4.39 -15.97 10.62
CA GLU A 94 4.16 -15.50 11.97
C GLU A 94 5.27 -16.08 12.86
N THR A 95 5.89 -15.22 13.65
CA THR A 95 6.88 -15.61 14.65
C THR A 95 6.33 -15.22 16.01
N GLN A 96 6.27 -16.22 16.89
CA GLN A 96 5.97 -16.04 18.31
C GLN A 96 7.09 -16.67 19.12
N ASP A 97 7.71 -15.89 20.02
CA ASP A 97 8.68 -16.38 21.01
C ASP A 97 9.78 -17.29 20.41
N GLU A 98 10.36 -16.83 19.28
CA GLU A 98 11.40 -17.49 18.47
C GLU A 98 10.98 -18.64 17.53
N ASP A 99 9.75 -19.14 17.62
CA ASP A 99 9.24 -20.15 16.69
C ASP A 99 8.68 -19.48 15.42
N GLU A 100 9.33 -19.72 14.29
CA GLU A 100 8.88 -19.28 12.97
C GLU A 100 7.93 -20.32 12.37
N SER A 101 6.70 -19.93 12.08
CA SER A 101 5.74 -20.80 11.41
C SER A 101 5.21 -20.14 10.13
N THR A 102 5.22 -20.91 9.03
CA THR A 102 4.51 -20.52 7.81
C THR A 102 3.05 -20.90 7.98
N VAL A 103 2.17 -19.90 8.03
CA VAL A 103 0.74 -20.16 8.21
C VAL A 103 0.08 -20.28 6.84
N SER A 104 -0.30 -21.51 6.47
CA SER A 104 -1.14 -21.75 5.29
C SER A 104 -2.59 -21.40 5.63
N THR A 105 -2.94 -20.12 5.56
CA THR A 105 -4.27 -19.61 5.85
C THR A 105 -5.14 -19.51 4.59
N PRO A 106 -6.49 -19.57 4.73
CA PRO A 106 -7.41 -19.12 3.69
C PRO A 106 -7.08 -17.71 3.17
N ALA A 107 -6.52 -16.86 4.03
CA ALA A 107 -6.08 -15.51 3.69
C ALA A 107 -5.06 -15.46 2.56
N LYS A 108 -4.15 -16.44 2.45
CA LYS A 108 -3.23 -16.52 1.30
C LYS A 108 -4.01 -16.59 -0.02
N GLN A 109 -4.94 -17.53 -0.11
CA GLN A 109 -5.69 -17.75 -1.35
C GLN A 109 -6.64 -16.58 -1.64
N GLU A 110 -7.24 -15.99 -0.61
CA GLU A 110 -8.07 -14.79 -0.76
C GLU A 110 -7.25 -13.59 -1.27
N LEU A 111 -6.03 -13.38 -0.75
CA LEU A 111 -5.12 -12.33 -1.22
C LEU A 111 -4.65 -12.54 -2.65
N GLU A 112 -4.35 -13.77 -3.05
CA GLU A 112 -3.91 -14.10 -4.43
C GLU A 112 -5.06 -13.98 -5.45
N ASN A 113 -6.30 -14.28 -5.03
CA ASN A 113 -7.48 -14.14 -5.87
C ASN A 113 -8.02 -12.70 -5.93
N LEU A 114 -7.63 -11.85 -4.98
CA LEU A 114 -8.08 -10.47 -4.92
C LEU A 114 -7.45 -9.64 -6.05
N VAL A 115 -8.31 -9.04 -6.86
CA VAL A 115 -7.93 -8.03 -7.87
C VAL A 115 -8.46 -6.68 -7.42
N VAL A 116 -7.56 -5.72 -7.25
CA VAL A 116 -7.92 -4.33 -6.93
C VAL A 116 -7.63 -3.45 -8.12
N ARG A 117 -8.66 -2.76 -8.61
CA ARG A 117 -8.55 -1.76 -9.68
C ARG A 117 -8.26 -0.41 -9.06
N PHE A 118 -7.44 0.39 -9.71
CA PHE A 118 -7.18 1.75 -9.25
C PHE A 118 -6.87 2.67 -10.43
N ARG A 119 -7.18 3.95 -10.25
CA ARG A 119 -6.81 5.02 -11.18
C ARG A 119 -5.60 5.76 -10.62
N TRP A 120 -4.54 5.88 -11.41
CA TRP A 120 -3.33 6.59 -11.04
C TRP A 120 -3.05 7.70 -12.04
N ALA A 121 -2.98 8.95 -11.58
CA ALA A 121 -2.74 10.12 -12.42
C ALA A 121 -1.80 11.09 -11.70
N ASP A 122 -0.81 11.62 -12.42
CA ASP A 122 0.11 12.65 -11.90
C ASP A 122 0.83 12.29 -10.59
N GLY A 123 1.12 11.01 -10.35
CA GLY A 123 1.74 10.61 -9.09
C GLY A 123 0.77 10.25 -7.96
N PHE A 124 -0.53 10.39 -8.19
CA PHE A 124 -1.58 10.20 -7.19
C PHE A 124 -2.53 9.07 -7.54
N VAL A 125 -3.03 8.39 -6.51
CA VAL A 125 -4.11 7.42 -6.64
C VAL A 125 -5.42 8.18 -6.48
N VAL A 126 -6.22 8.20 -7.54
CA VAL A 126 -7.46 8.99 -7.63
C VAL A 126 -8.69 8.17 -7.26
N ALA A 127 -8.64 6.87 -7.49
CA ALA A 127 -9.74 5.96 -7.17
C ALA A 127 -9.19 4.56 -6.92
N VAL A 128 -9.84 3.81 -6.02
CA VAL A 128 -9.54 2.40 -5.75
C VAL A 128 -10.85 1.63 -5.62
N GLU A 129 -10.97 0.55 -6.39
CA GLU A 129 -12.17 -0.28 -6.49
C GLU A 129 -11.78 -1.76 -6.30
N ALA A 130 -12.55 -2.46 -5.47
CA ALA A 130 -12.45 -3.90 -5.29
C ALA A 130 -13.86 -4.50 -5.37
N ASP A 131 -13.95 -5.82 -5.50
CA ASP A 131 -15.23 -6.52 -5.44
C ASP A 131 -15.93 -6.24 -4.09
N ALA A 132 -17.23 -5.98 -4.11
CA ALA A 132 -18.00 -5.68 -2.90
C ALA A 132 -18.07 -6.87 -1.92
N SER A 133 -17.88 -8.11 -2.41
CA SER A 133 -17.78 -9.29 -1.56
C SER A 133 -16.37 -9.57 -1.05
N ALA A 134 -15.36 -8.79 -1.47
CA ALA A 134 -13.99 -8.99 -1.02
C ALA A 134 -13.86 -8.70 0.48
N ASN A 135 -13.00 -9.47 1.14
CA ASN A 135 -12.64 -9.21 2.53
C ASN A 135 -11.99 -7.81 2.63
N ILE A 136 -12.60 -6.93 3.43
CA ILE A 136 -12.17 -5.53 3.56
C ILE A 136 -10.73 -5.39 4.07
N ASP A 137 -10.27 -6.34 4.89
CA ASP A 137 -8.92 -6.32 5.45
C ASP A 137 -7.88 -6.59 4.36
N HIS A 138 -8.18 -7.55 3.47
CA HIS A 138 -7.34 -7.84 2.29
C HIS A 138 -7.33 -6.67 1.30
N VAL A 139 -8.48 -6.01 1.11
CA VAL A 139 -8.57 -4.78 0.31
C VAL A 139 -7.71 -3.67 0.91
N ASN A 140 -7.77 -3.46 2.23
CA ASN A 140 -6.96 -2.45 2.92
C ASN A 140 -5.46 -2.76 2.85
N PHE A 141 -5.07 -4.03 2.95
CA PHE A 141 -3.68 -4.44 2.73
C PHE A 141 -3.20 -4.06 1.32
N VAL A 142 -3.98 -4.37 0.28
CA VAL A 142 -3.63 -4.00 -1.11
C VAL A 142 -3.65 -2.48 -1.31
N LYS A 143 -4.58 -1.74 -0.69
CA LYS A 143 -4.58 -0.27 -0.66
C LYS A 143 -3.29 0.29 -0.06
N GLY A 144 -2.73 -0.36 0.96
CA GLY A 144 -1.42 0.00 1.51
C GLY A 144 -0.29 -0.14 0.50
N ILE A 145 -0.30 -1.19 -0.31
CA ILE A 145 0.66 -1.36 -1.42
C ILE A 145 0.47 -0.26 -2.47
N ILE A 146 -0.76 0.02 -2.86
CA ILE A 146 -1.11 1.06 -3.85
C ILE A 146 -0.67 2.45 -3.35
N SER A 147 -0.86 2.74 -2.05
CA SER A 147 -0.46 4.00 -1.41
C SER A 147 1.06 4.23 -1.48
N ALA A 148 1.85 3.16 -1.45
CA ALA A 148 3.31 3.24 -1.59
C ALA A 148 3.76 3.67 -3.00
N LEU A 149 2.89 3.54 -4.00
CA LEU A 149 3.14 3.98 -5.39
C LEU A 149 2.89 5.48 -5.59
N GLN A 150 2.31 6.17 -4.59
CA GLN A 150 2.04 7.60 -4.66
C GLN A 150 3.31 8.42 -4.44
N VAL A 151 3.81 8.99 -5.54
CA VAL A 151 4.99 9.85 -5.59
C VAL A 151 4.64 11.05 -6.44
N TYR A 152 4.69 12.25 -5.85
CA TYR A 152 4.40 13.51 -6.53
C TYR A 152 5.15 13.64 -7.87
N SER A 153 4.41 13.95 -8.93
CA SER A 153 4.93 14.20 -10.28
C SER A 153 4.53 15.62 -10.74
N PRO A 154 5.40 16.38 -11.44
CA PRO A 154 6.75 16.03 -11.85
C PRO A 154 7.71 15.95 -10.66
N VAL A 155 8.68 15.03 -10.72
CA VAL A 155 9.69 14.82 -9.68
C VAL A 155 10.81 15.87 -9.82
N PRO A 156 10.98 16.79 -8.84
CA PRO A 156 12.11 17.72 -8.83
C PRO A 156 13.45 17.01 -8.65
N THR A 157 14.54 17.63 -9.10
CA THR A 157 15.92 17.12 -8.91
C THR A 157 16.43 17.30 -7.48
N ASP A 158 15.97 18.35 -6.82
CA ASP A 158 16.42 18.79 -5.51
C ASP A 158 15.33 19.59 -4.77
N GLY A 159 15.56 19.83 -3.48
CA GLY A 159 14.66 20.61 -2.63
C GLY A 159 13.64 19.79 -1.85
N GLU A 160 12.58 20.46 -1.40
CA GLU A 160 11.49 19.85 -0.66
C GLU A 160 10.13 20.41 -1.08
N ASN A 161 9.09 19.60 -0.91
CA ASN A 161 7.71 20.01 -1.10
C ASN A 161 6.85 19.49 0.07
N ILE A 162 5.87 20.27 0.50
CA ILE A 162 4.93 19.90 1.55
C ILE A 162 3.53 20.05 0.99
N LEU A 163 2.75 18.96 1.00
CA LEU A 163 1.39 18.94 0.48
C LEU A 163 0.47 18.07 1.35
N ARG A 164 -0.84 18.18 1.15
CA ARG A 164 -1.84 17.29 1.73
C ARG A 164 -2.06 16.13 0.76
N GLU A 165 -1.84 14.91 1.22
CA GLU A 165 -1.98 13.70 0.40
C GLU A 165 -3.02 12.78 1.02
N GLU A 166 -3.92 12.26 0.19
CA GLU A 166 -4.89 11.22 0.53
C GLU A 166 -4.33 9.84 0.13
N ASP A 167 -4.33 8.90 1.09
CA ASP A 167 -4.00 7.49 0.87
C ASP A 167 -4.72 6.57 1.90
N VAL A 168 -4.24 5.33 2.08
CA VAL A 168 -4.80 4.39 3.07
C VAL A 168 -4.85 4.93 4.51
N LEU A 169 -4.06 5.95 4.85
CA LEU A 169 -4.02 6.56 6.19
C LEU A 169 -4.96 7.76 6.35
N GLY A 170 -5.70 8.12 5.29
CA GLY A 170 -6.53 9.33 5.23
C GLY A 170 -5.77 10.51 4.60
N VAL A 171 -6.20 11.74 4.90
CA VAL A 171 -5.58 12.95 4.34
C VAL A 171 -4.55 13.50 5.31
N CYS A 172 -3.26 13.34 5.01
CA CYS A 172 -2.16 13.68 5.90
C CYS A 172 -1.23 14.74 5.29
N THR A 173 -0.58 15.54 6.13
CA THR A 173 0.54 16.39 5.71
C THR A 173 1.72 15.50 5.34
N THR A 174 2.19 15.63 4.10
CA THR A 174 3.28 14.83 3.54
C THR A 174 4.40 15.75 3.07
N ARG A 175 5.62 15.50 3.56
CA ARG A 175 6.85 16.17 3.15
C ARG A 175 7.66 15.28 2.23
N TYR A 176 7.89 15.74 1.02
CA TYR A 176 8.80 15.15 0.06
C TYR A 176 10.15 15.85 0.09
N LYS A 177 11.24 15.08 0.13
CA LYS A 177 12.61 15.58 -0.07
C LYS A 177 13.23 14.88 -1.27
N TYR A 178 13.86 15.66 -2.14
CA TYR A 178 14.47 15.19 -3.37
C TYR A 178 15.98 15.36 -3.31
N SER A 179 16.71 14.34 -3.72
CA SER A 179 18.16 14.41 -3.84
C SER A 179 18.60 13.61 -5.06
N GLN A 180 19.23 14.26 -6.02
CA GLN A 180 19.82 13.60 -7.17
C GLN A 180 21.28 13.22 -6.90
N LYS A 181 21.63 11.97 -7.21
CA LYS A 181 23.01 11.49 -7.20
C LYS A 181 23.20 10.52 -8.35
N ASP A 182 24.25 10.72 -9.15
CA ASP A 182 24.62 9.83 -10.26
C ASP A 182 23.47 9.59 -11.26
N GLY A 183 22.67 10.63 -11.54
CA GLY A 183 21.51 10.55 -12.43
C GLY A 183 20.27 9.86 -11.83
N VAL A 184 20.35 9.38 -10.58
CA VAL A 184 19.24 8.77 -9.84
C VAL A 184 18.67 9.78 -8.85
N THR A 185 17.37 10.05 -8.96
CA THR A 185 16.66 10.87 -7.97
C THR A 185 16.17 9.98 -6.84
N LYS A 186 16.73 10.16 -5.64
CA LYS A 186 16.18 9.59 -4.42
C LYS A 186 15.09 10.52 -3.89
N ILE A 187 13.93 9.93 -3.63
CA ILE A 187 12.76 10.62 -3.09
C ILE A 187 12.52 10.09 -1.67
N THR A 188 12.44 10.98 -0.69
CA THR A 188 12.10 10.63 0.69
C THR A 188 10.75 11.24 1.03
N LYS A 189 9.77 10.40 1.33
CA LYS A 189 8.40 10.78 1.69
C LYS A 189 8.20 10.58 3.18
N ASN A 190 7.91 11.66 3.91
CA ASN A 190 7.61 11.62 5.34
C ASN A 190 6.18 12.10 5.56
N LYS A 191 5.35 11.26 6.20
CA LYS A 191 3.98 11.62 6.59
C LYS A 191 3.90 11.97 8.06
N ASP A 192 3.24 13.09 8.36
CA ASP A 192 2.91 13.45 9.73
C ASP A 192 1.53 12.87 10.09
N LEU A 193 1.59 11.73 10.80
CA LEU A 193 0.39 10.98 11.19
C LEU A 193 -0.52 11.76 12.16
N SER A 194 0.01 12.76 12.86
CA SER A 194 -0.79 13.58 13.78
C SER A 194 -1.74 14.54 13.05
N THR A 195 -1.51 14.74 11.74
CA THR A 195 -2.29 15.65 10.90
C THR A 195 -3.31 14.94 10.01
N CYS A 196 -3.39 13.61 10.10
CA CYS A 196 -4.33 12.83 9.31
C CYS A 196 -5.78 13.10 9.75
N SER A 197 -6.66 13.23 8.75
CA SER A 197 -8.11 13.38 8.92
C SER A 197 -8.86 12.32 8.14
#